data_AF-A4P027-F1
#
_entry.id   AF-A4P027-F1
#
_cell.length_a   1.000
_cell.length_b   1.000
_cell.length_c   1.000
_cell.angle_alpha   90.00
_cell.angle_beta   90.00
_cell.angle_gamma   90.00
#
_symmetry.space_group_name_H-M   'P 1'
#
loop_
_entity.id
_entity.type
_entity.pdbx_description
1 polymer ?
#
loop_
_entity_poly.entity_id
_entity_poly.type
_entity_poly.pdbx_seq_one_letter_code
_entity_poly.pdbx_strand_id
1 'polypeptide(L)' 'MNLPENFTALLQKNLQELISVLHKDVLLILQVAKLTKAIEKQTWFIILNQYEPNTILINCQTPTVENLPRWVKIVPK' A
#
# COMPACT_ATOMS: atom_id res chain seq x y z
N MET A 1 7.38 1.20 -10.82
CA MET A 1 7.47 2.58 -10.27
C MET A 1 7.28 2.46 -8.77
N ASN A 2 8.33 2.59 -7.97
CA ASN A 2 8.26 2.42 -6.51
C ASN A 2 8.14 3.79 -5.84
N LEU A 3 7.24 3.91 -4.87
CA LEU A 3 7.28 5.05 -3.95
C LEU A 3 8.60 5.01 -3.16
N PRO A 4 9.14 6.18 -2.75
CA PRO A 4 10.32 6.22 -1.91
C PRO A 4 10.03 5.55 -0.56
N GLU A 5 11.04 4.91 0.03
CA GLU A 5 10.91 4.25 1.34
C GLU A 5 10.63 5.25 2.47
N ASN A 6 11.06 6.51 2.30
CA ASN A 6 10.81 7.58 3.25
C ASN A 6 9.81 8.60 2.67
N PHE A 7 8.70 8.80 3.37
CA PHE A 7 7.66 9.74 2.98
C PHE A 7 7.99 11.13 3.54
N THR A 8 8.54 12.00 2.70
CA THR A 8 8.77 13.41 3.07
C THR A 8 7.45 14.13 3.31
N ALA A 9 7.46 15.22 4.10
CA ALA A 9 6.25 16.00 4.35
C ALA A 9 5.57 16.51 3.06
N LEU A 10 6.39 16.89 2.05
CA LEU A 10 5.88 17.27 0.74
C LEU A 10 5.17 16.11 0.03
N LEU A 11 5.77 14.91 0.03
CA LEU A 11 5.15 13.74 -0.58
C LEU A 11 3.84 13.37 0.12
N GLN A 12 3.82 13.40 1.46
CA GLN A 12 2.62 13.14 2.23
C GLN A 12 1.50 14.13 1.88
N LYS A 13 1.82 15.42 1.71
CA LYS A 13 0.86 16.44 1.28
C LYS A 13 0.33 16.16 -0.13
N ASN A 14 1.22 15.86 -1.07
CA ASN A 14 0.83 15.55 -2.45
C ASN A 14 -0.06 14.30 -2.52
N LEU A 15 0.21 13.29 -1.69
CA LEU A 15 -0.64 12.10 -1.59
C LEU A 15 -2.03 12.44 -1.07
N GLN A 16 -2.14 13.31 -0.06
CA GLN A 16 -3.45 13.73 0.47
C GLN A 16 -4.27 14.48 -0.58
N GLU A 17 -3.63 15.38 -1.33
CA GLU A 17 -4.28 16.12 -2.41
C GLU A 17 -4.71 15.17 -3.55
N LEU A 18 -3.87 14.20 -3.91
CA LEU A 18 -4.22 13.17 -4.89
C LEU A 18 -5.43 12.35 -4.44
N ILE A 19 -5.47 11.93 -3.17
CA ILE A 19 -6.59 11.16 -2.61
C ILE A 19 -7.88 11.98 -2.65
N SER A 20 -7.82 13.29 -2.40
CA SER A 20 -9.00 14.16 -2.41
C SER A 20 -9.65 14.34 -3.78
N VAL A 21 -8.90 14.15 -4.87
CA VAL A 21 -9.40 14.27 -6.24
C VAL A 21 -9.74 12.93 -6.88
N LEU A 22 -9.63 11.82 -6.14
CA LEU A 22 -10.06 10.51 -6.63
C LEU A 22 -11.57 10.50 -6.88
N HIS A 23 -11.98 9.78 -7.92
CA HIS A 23 -13.38 9.49 -8.25
C HIS A 23 -13.47 8.09 -8.86
N LYS A 24 -14.70 7.62 -9.10
CA LYS A 24 -15.01 6.23 -9.47
C LYS A 24 -14.37 5.74 -10.78
N ASP A 25 -13.91 6.65 -11.64
CA ASP A 25 -13.27 6.31 -12.92
C ASP A 25 -11.74 6.21 -12.80
N VAL A 26 -11.18 6.49 -11.62
CA VAL A 26 -9.74 6.45 -11.36
C VAL A 26 -9.43 5.36 -10.35
N LEU A 27 -8.66 4.37 -10.77
CA LEU A 27 -8.12 3.35 -9.89
C LEU A 27 -6.71 3.73 -9.43
N LEU A 28 -6.56 4.10 -8.15
CA LEU A 28 -5.26 4.36 -7.56
C LEU A 28 -4.61 3.06 -7.08
N ILE A 29 -3.39 2.79 -7.55
CA ILE A 29 -2.56 1.67 -7.07
C ILE A 29 -1.27 2.24 -6.51
N LEU A 30 -1.00 1.99 -5.23
CA LEU A 30 0.23 2.39 -4.57
C LEU A 30 1.07 1.15 -4.20
N GLN A 31 2.32 1.15 -4.64
CA GLN A 31 3.32 0.15 -4.24
C GLN A 31 4.28 0.77 -3.22
N VAL A 32 4.22 0.27 -2.00
CA VAL A 32 5.09 0.68 -0.88
C VAL A 32 5.99 -0.49 -0.51
N ALA A 33 7.30 -0.27 -0.48
CA ALA A 33 8.28 -1.33 -0.22
C ALA A 33 8.12 -1.97 1.17
N LYS A 34 7.81 -1.16 2.18
CA LYS A 34 7.59 -1.62 3.55
C LYS A 34 6.51 -0.80 4.22
N LEU A 35 5.40 -1.44 4.56
CA LEU A 35 4.40 -0.84 5.42
C LEU A 35 4.87 -0.97 6.88
N THR A 36 5.06 0.16 7.56
CA THR A 36 5.43 0.20 8.97
C THR A 36 4.28 0.79 9.78
N LYS A 37 4.21 0.47 11.08
CA LYS A 37 3.23 1.07 12.00
C LYS A 37 3.31 2.60 12.04
N ALA A 38 4.46 3.19 11.70
CA ALA A 38 4.60 4.64 11.62
C ALA A 38 3.88 5.19 10.38
N ILE A 39 4.00 4.52 9.23
CA ILE A 39 3.29 4.89 7.99
C ILE A 39 1.79 4.70 8.15
N GLU A 40 1.34 3.62 8.78
CA GLU A 40 -0.08 3.35 9.03
C GLU A 40 -0.78 4.45 9.84
N LYS A 41 -0.01 5.18 10.67
CA LYS A 41 -0.51 6.31 11.47
C LYS A 41 -0.50 7.64 10.72
N GLN A 42 0.10 7.71 9.53
CA GLN A 42 0.15 8.95 8.76
C GLN A 42 -1.23 9.26 8.17
N THR A 43 -1.59 10.53 8.19
CA THR A 43 -2.93 11.00 7.77
C THR A 43 -3.29 10.57 6.36
N TRP A 44 -2.36 10.63 5.41
CA TRP A 44 -2.62 10.21 4.03
C TRP A 44 -3.01 8.73 3.93
N PHE A 45 -2.41 7.87 4.74
CA PHE A 45 -2.70 6.44 4.73
C PHE A 45 -4.06 6.15 5.37
N ILE A 46 -4.38 6.84 6.47
CA ILE A 46 -5.68 6.73 7.13
C ILE A 46 -6.81 7.16 6.18
N ILE A 47 -6.66 8.31 5.51
CA ILE A 47 -7.64 8.81 4.55
C ILE A 47 -7.79 7.82 3.39
N LEU A 48 -6.69 7.32 2.82
CA LEU A 48 -6.75 6.35 1.72
C LEU A 48 -7.48 5.07 2.13
N ASN A 49 -7.18 4.53 3.32
CA ASN A 49 -7.80 3.29 3.80
C ASN A 49 -9.30 3.47 4.14
N GLN A 50 -9.72 4.71 4.39
CA GLN A 50 -11.11 5.08 4.64
C GLN A 50 -11.85 5.59 3.39
N TYR A 51 -11.14 5.76 2.26
CA TYR A 51 -11.67 6.40 1.06
C TYR A 51 -12.88 5.63 0.50
N GLU A 52 -12.78 4.30 0.46
CA GLU A 52 -13.87 3.41 0.07
C GLU A 52 -13.88 2.17 0.97
N PRO A 53 -15.07 1.59 1.26
CA PRO A 53 -15.18 0.35 2.05
C PRO A 53 -14.40 -0.83 1.45
N ASN A 54 -14.09 -0.76 0.16
CA ASN A 54 -13.40 -1.82 -0.58
C ASN A 54 -11.91 -1.53 -0.82
N THR A 55 -11.28 -0.63 -0.04
CA THR A 55 -9.84 -0.39 -0.19
C THR A 55 -9.08 -1.69 0.11
N ILE A 56 -8.33 -2.20 -0.88
CA ILE A 56 -7.63 -3.49 -0.77
C ILE A 56 -6.17 -3.24 -0.45
N LEU A 57 -5.71 -3.77 0.68
CA LEU A 57 -4.30 -3.85 1.03
C LEU A 57 -3.75 -5.24 0.72
N ILE A 58 -2.80 -5.33 -0.21
CA ILE A 58 -2.13 -6.57 -0.58
C ILE A 58 -0.75 -6.60 0.07
N ASN A 59 -0.47 -7.62 0.90
CA ASN A 59 0.87 -7.82 1.45
C ASN A 59 1.76 -8.56 0.43
N CYS A 60 2.78 -7.87 -0.06
CA CYS A 60 3.76 -8.40 -1.02
C CYS A 60 5.10 -8.81 -0.36
N GLN A 61 5.10 -9.11 0.95
CA GLN A 61 6.30 -9.57 1.64
C GLN A 61 6.71 -10.98 1.22
N THR A 62 8.01 -11.18 0.98
CA THR A 62 8.59 -12.50 0.73
C THR A 62 8.26 -13.42 1.90
N PRO A 63 7.75 -14.64 1.64
CA PRO A 63 7.46 -15.60 2.70
C PRO A 63 8.75 -15.95 3.45
N THR A 64 8.62 -16.23 4.75
CA THR A 64 9.75 -16.68 5.58
C THR A 64 10.25 -18.05 5.12
N VAL A 65 11.48 -18.42 5.49
CA VAL A 65 12.10 -19.70 5.09
C VAL A 65 11.22 -20.90 5.48
N GLU A 66 10.51 -20.82 6.60
CA GLU A 66 9.61 -21.87 7.09
C GLU A 66 8.33 -21.98 6.26
N ASN A 67 7.85 -20.86 5.71
CA ASN A 67 6.62 -20.79 4.92
C ASN A 67 6.88 -20.93 3.41
N LEU A 68 8.12 -20.76 2.97
CA LEU A 68 8.51 -20.86 1.56
C LEU A 68 8.11 -22.21 0.92
N PRO A 69 8.33 -23.39 1.56
CA PRO A 69 7.92 -24.67 0.98
C PRO A 69 6.41 -24.79 0.76
N ARG A 70 5.59 -24.13 1.58
CA ARG A 70 4.13 -24.09 1.39
C ARG A 70 3.75 -23.15 0.25
N TRP A 71 4.38 -21.98 0.18
CA TRP A 71 4.12 -20.96 -0.83
C TRP A 71 4.39 -21.49 -2.25
N VAL A 72 5.53 -22.17 -2.46
CA VAL A 72 5.90 -22.73 -3.77
C VAL A 72 4.93 -23.84 -4.22
N LYS A 73 4.36 -24.61 -3.29
CA LYS A 73 3.40 -25.69 -3.62
C LYS A 73 2.04 -25.17 -4.06
N ILE A 74 1.68 -23.94 -3.71
CA ILE A 74 0.39 -23.32 -4.04
C ILE A 74 0.38 -22.74 -5.46
N VAL A 75 1.55 -22.49 -6.06
CA VAL A 75 1.66 -22.06 -7.46
C VAL A 75 1.14 -23.20 -8.34
N PRO A 76 -0.01 -23.05 -9.02
CA PRO A 76 -0.52 -24.08 -9.92
C PRO A 76 0.50 -24.29 -11.04
N LYS A 77 0.76 -25.55 -11.39
CA LYS A 77 1.58 -25.90 -12.56
C LYS A 77 0.96 -25.38 -13.85
#